data_AF-A0A672LX73-F1
#
_entry.id   AF-A0A672LX73-F1
#
_cell.length_a   1.000
_cell.length_b   1.000
_cell.length_c   1.000
_cell.angle_alpha   90.00
_cell.angle_beta   90.00
_cell.angle_gamma   90.00
#
_symmetry.space_group_name_H-M   'P 1'
#
loop_
_entity.id
_entity.type
_entity.pdbx_description
1 polymer ?
#
loop_
_entity_poly.entity_id
_entity_poly.type
_entity_poly.pdbx_seq_one_letter_code
_entity_poly.pdbx_strand_id
1 'polypeptide(L)'
;MRAIGCRMNLPAVLNGLLVSVVAALLWKYVWLIEHTSQLEEELQLTRQSQEFSQVRIDYHGALLALQEHGTRMVCTGKMHTDRICRFDYLCYCTEAEEFVFFHSNASVMLPNLGPRRFQPALLDLSSVEDHNTQYFNFLELPAAALKFMPKPVFVPDVTLILNRFNPDNLMHIFHDDLLPIYYTMQQYSDLDDEARLVFMEGWGEGAHFDLYRLLSSKQPLLKEQLKTFGKLMCFTKSYVGLSKMTTWYQYGFVQPQGPKANILISGNEIRQFASFVMERLNITREEGDDYIVVFKRTTNRLILNEAELLLALAQEFQMRTVTVSLEEQSFDSIIQIISGATMLVSMHGAQMITSMFLPRGAAVVELFPYAINSEQYTPYKTLSSLPGMDLQYVAWRNTMEENTVTYPDRPWDQGGIVHLEKEEQESILASKEVPRHLCCRNPEWLFRIYQDTTVDIASFLDVLRETLKKPNLKKAKVASTIHPGRVREPKCQTSVQATNEAKLSVSWQIPWNLKYLKVKEVKYEVWIQEQGENTYMPYILPHQNYTFLENIKPFTTYLVWVRCIFNKNLLGPFADVLICKT
;
A
#
# COMPACT_ATOMS: atom_id res chain seq x y z
N MET A 1 49.21 14.51 70.49
CA MET A 1 48.25 13.83 69.61
C MET A 1 47.05 14.75 69.41
N ARG A 2 46.77 15.21 68.18
CA ARG A 2 45.55 15.98 67.86
C ARG A 2 44.76 15.18 66.83
N ALA A 3 43.49 14.90 67.15
CA ALA A 3 42.54 14.21 66.28
C ALA A 3 42.07 15.13 65.15
N ILE A 4 42.00 14.58 63.93
CA ILE A 4 41.53 15.26 62.72
C ILE A 4 40.00 15.13 62.68
N GLY A 5 39.30 16.26 62.77
CA GLY A 5 37.85 16.34 62.58
C GLY A 5 37.50 16.35 61.10
N CYS A 6 36.75 15.35 60.63
CA CYS A 6 36.22 15.27 59.28
C CYS A 6 35.01 16.21 59.15
N ARG A 7 35.07 17.21 58.26
CA ARG A 7 33.92 18.07 57.93
C ARG A 7 33.11 17.43 56.80
N MET A 8 31.87 17.04 57.08
CA MET A 8 30.91 16.57 56.09
C MET A 8 30.53 17.69 55.11
N ASN A 9 30.64 17.41 53.81
CA ASN A 9 30.23 18.32 52.74
C ASN A 9 28.72 18.22 52.50
N LEU A 10 27.94 18.99 53.27
CA LEU A 10 26.46 18.97 53.29
C LEU A 10 25.80 19.08 51.89
N PRO A 11 26.27 19.94 50.96
CA PRO A 11 25.76 20.00 49.59
C PRO A 11 25.92 18.70 48.80
N ALA A 12 27.03 17.97 48.98
CA ALA A 12 27.25 16.70 48.29
C ALA A 12 26.31 15.60 48.80
N VAL A 13 26.00 15.61 50.11
CA VAL A 13 25.03 14.70 50.72
C VAL A 13 23.61 14.99 50.24
N LEU A 14 23.22 16.27 50.15
CA LEU A 14 21.92 16.68 49.65
C LEU A 14 21.73 16.34 48.16
N ASN A 15 22.75 16.55 47.32
CA ASN A 15 22.71 16.13 45.91
C ASN A 15 22.64 14.61 45.76
N GLY A 16 23.40 13.85 46.56
CA GLY A 16 23.33 12.38 46.55
C GLY A 16 21.94 11.84 46.94
N LEU A 17 21.31 12.46 47.94
CA LEU A 17 19.94 12.15 48.35
C LEU A 17 18.92 12.51 47.26
N LEU A 18 19.03 13.70 46.64
CA LEU A 18 18.13 14.13 45.58
C LEU A 18 18.21 13.19 44.36
N VAL A 19 19.41 12.84 43.91
CA VAL A 19 19.60 11.89 42.80
C VAL A 19 19.00 10.53 43.12
N SER A 20 19.16 10.06 44.36
CA SER A 20 18.61 8.78 44.81
C SER A 20 17.08 8.80 44.86
N VAL A 21 16.47 9.91 45.29
CA VAL A 21 15.00 10.08 45.30
C VAL A 21 14.45 10.16 43.88
N VAL A 22 15.10 10.91 42.99
CA VAL A 22 14.69 11.01 41.57
C VAL A 22 14.83 9.65 40.87
N ALA A 23 15.92 8.92 41.10
CA ALA A 23 16.12 7.57 40.56
C ALA A 23 15.04 6.59 41.07
N ALA A 24 14.69 6.65 42.36
CA ALA A 24 13.63 5.81 42.92
C ALA A 24 12.24 6.16 42.36
N LEU A 25 11.96 7.44 42.10
CA LEU A 25 10.72 7.88 41.46
C LEU A 25 10.65 7.43 40.00
N LEU A 26 11.75 7.57 39.24
CA LEU A 26 11.84 7.10 37.86
C LEU A 26 11.70 5.59 37.77
N TRP A 27 12.36 4.83 38.66
CA TRP A 27 12.18 3.38 38.75
C TRP A 27 10.71 3.02 38.99
N LYS A 28 10.08 3.66 39.99
CA LYS A 28 8.70 3.38 40.34
C LYS A 28 7.74 3.73 39.20
N TYR A 29 8.02 4.81 38.48
CA TYR A 29 7.27 5.22 37.29
C TYR A 29 7.40 4.20 36.16
N VAL A 30 8.62 3.76 35.82
CA VAL A 30 8.87 2.72 34.81
C VAL A 30 8.19 1.42 35.21
N TRP A 31 8.33 0.99 36.46
CA TRP A 31 7.68 -0.22 36.98
C TRP A 31 6.16 -0.14 36.92
N LEU A 32 5.58 1.02 37.26
CA LEU A 32 4.14 1.22 37.16
C LEU A 32 3.66 1.12 35.71
N ILE A 33 4.39 1.71 34.76
CA ILE A 33 4.08 1.63 33.32
C ILE A 33 4.13 0.17 32.84
N GLU A 34 5.20 -0.55 33.16
CA GLU A 34 5.35 -1.98 32.82
C GLU A 34 4.21 -2.81 33.42
N HIS A 35 3.84 -2.54 34.68
CA HIS A 35 2.78 -3.25 35.36
C HIS A 35 1.39 -2.93 34.78
N THR A 36 1.11 -1.67 34.43
CA THR A 36 -0.13 -1.32 33.72
C THR A 36 -0.20 -1.98 32.34
N SER A 37 0.92 -2.03 31.60
CA SER A 37 0.98 -2.71 30.31
C SER A 37 0.69 -4.21 30.45
N GLN A 38 1.24 -4.87 31.47
CA GLN A 38 0.93 -6.27 31.78
C GLN A 38 -0.54 -6.50 32.15
N LEU A 39 -1.12 -5.63 32.99
CA LEU A 39 -2.51 -5.73 33.38
C LEU A 39 -3.47 -5.49 32.20
N GLU A 40 -3.13 -4.55 31.30
CA GLU A 40 -3.87 -4.33 30.06
C GLU A 40 -3.82 -5.56 29.15
N GLU A 41 -2.64 -6.17 29.01
CA GLU A 41 -2.46 -7.42 28.26
C GLU A 41 -3.30 -8.56 28.86
N GLU A 42 -3.26 -8.76 30.18
CA GLU A 42 -4.06 -9.77 30.88
C GLU A 42 -5.57 -9.52 30.74
N LEU A 43 -6.02 -8.27 30.90
CA LEU A 43 -7.42 -7.88 30.73
C LEU A 43 -7.88 -8.15 29.31
N GLN A 44 -7.03 -7.87 28.32
CA GLN A 44 -7.35 -8.06 26.92
C GLN A 44 -7.39 -9.55 26.55
N LEU A 45 -6.43 -10.35 26.99
CA LEU A 45 -6.44 -11.81 26.88
C LEU A 45 -7.71 -12.40 27.50
N THR A 46 -8.13 -11.87 28.65
CA THR A 46 -9.37 -12.28 29.31
C THR A 46 -10.61 -11.93 28.48
N ARG A 47 -10.68 -10.73 27.92
CA ARG A 47 -11.78 -10.32 27.01
C ARG A 47 -11.83 -11.16 25.74
N GLN A 48 -10.68 -11.44 25.13
CA GLN A 48 -10.57 -12.29 23.94
C GLN A 48 -11.00 -13.73 24.22
N SER A 49 -10.57 -14.30 25.36
CA SER A 49 -11.01 -15.62 25.82
C SER A 49 -12.53 -15.66 26.04
N GLN A 50 -13.11 -14.59 26.60
CA GLN A 50 -14.56 -14.46 26.75
C GLN A 50 -15.28 -14.35 25.41
N GLU A 51 -14.77 -13.58 24.45
CA GLU A 51 -15.32 -13.47 23.09
C GLU A 51 -15.29 -14.82 22.36
N PHE A 52 -14.16 -15.53 22.43
CA PHE A 52 -13.99 -16.87 21.89
C PHE A 52 -14.93 -17.89 22.54
N SER A 53 -15.19 -17.73 23.85
CA SER A 53 -16.14 -18.56 24.59
C SER A 53 -17.61 -18.24 24.28
N GLN A 54 -17.94 -17.05 23.77
CA GLN A 54 -19.33 -16.63 23.50
C GLN A 54 -19.86 -17.18 22.17
N VAL A 55 -18.99 -17.45 21.19
CA VAL A 55 -19.40 -18.07 19.93
C VAL A 55 -19.52 -19.58 20.11
N ARG A 56 -20.75 -20.08 20.30
CA ARG A 56 -21.05 -21.52 20.37
C ARG A 56 -20.87 -22.17 19.00
N ILE A 57 -19.70 -22.74 18.76
CA ILE A 57 -19.53 -23.74 17.71
C ILE A 57 -20.06 -25.10 18.17
N ASP A 58 -20.75 -25.81 17.29
CA ASP A 58 -21.00 -27.24 17.49
C ASP A 58 -19.68 -27.99 17.34
N TYR A 59 -18.98 -28.15 18.46
CA TYR A 59 -17.69 -28.83 18.50
C TYR A 59 -17.75 -30.24 17.91
N HIS A 60 -18.83 -30.98 18.18
CA HIS A 60 -18.94 -32.35 17.71
C HIS A 60 -19.14 -32.38 16.19
N GLY A 61 -20.03 -31.51 15.68
CA GLY A 61 -20.22 -31.32 14.25
C GLY A 61 -18.92 -30.89 13.53
N ALA A 62 -18.18 -29.93 14.07
CA ALA A 62 -16.91 -29.46 13.50
C ALA A 62 -15.83 -30.55 13.49
N LEU A 63 -15.73 -31.33 14.57
CA LEU A 63 -14.79 -32.45 14.66
C LEU A 63 -15.15 -33.56 13.67
N LEU A 64 -16.43 -33.93 13.57
CA LEU A 64 -16.90 -34.91 12.59
C LEU A 64 -16.63 -34.45 11.16
N ALA A 65 -16.93 -33.19 10.85
CA ALA A 65 -16.66 -32.61 9.53
C ALA A 65 -15.16 -32.68 9.18
N LEU A 66 -14.27 -32.30 10.10
CA LEU A 66 -12.82 -32.41 9.87
C LEU A 66 -12.37 -33.88 9.73
N GLN A 67 -12.95 -34.81 10.48
CA GLN A 67 -12.61 -36.25 10.40
C GLN A 67 -13.09 -36.90 9.09
N GLU A 68 -14.31 -36.58 8.64
CA GLU A 68 -14.93 -37.21 7.48
C GLU A 68 -14.57 -36.51 6.16
N HIS A 69 -14.48 -35.17 6.18
CA HIS A 69 -14.22 -34.36 5.00
C HIS A 69 -12.78 -33.87 4.90
N GLY A 70 -12.01 -33.89 5.99
CA GLY A 70 -10.66 -33.34 6.01
C GLY A 70 -10.65 -31.83 5.74
N THR A 71 -9.48 -31.32 5.38
CA THR A 71 -9.28 -29.95 4.94
C THR A 71 -9.64 -29.83 3.45
N ARG A 72 -10.23 -28.71 3.05
CA ARG A 72 -10.45 -28.37 1.63
C ARG A 72 -9.73 -27.07 1.32
N MET A 73 -9.17 -26.96 0.13
CA MET A 73 -8.45 -25.78 -0.35
C MET A 73 -8.86 -25.45 -1.77
N VAL A 74 -9.16 -24.17 -2.02
CA VAL A 74 -9.37 -23.60 -3.35
C VAL A 74 -8.56 -22.31 -3.45
N CYS A 75 -7.66 -22.24 -4.43
CA CYS A 75 -6.83 -21.07 -4.66
C CYS A 75 -7.17 -20.36 -5.98
N THR A 76 -7.06 -19.04 -5.95
CA THR A 76 -7.03 -18.15 -7.12
C THR A 76 -5.59 -17.69 -7.39
N GLY A 77 -5.32 -17.09 -8.54
CA GLY A 77 -3.97 -16.64 -8.91
C GLY A 77 -3.11 -17.74 -9.54
N LYS A 78 -2.13 -17.33 -10.35
CA LYS A 78 -1.33 -18.25 -11.17
C LYS A 78 0.00 -18.63 -10.52
N MET A 79 0.64 -17.68 -9.85
CA MET A 79 1.95 -17.80 -9.22
C MET A 79 1.81 -17.62 -7.70
N HIS A 80 2.88 -17.88 -6.94
CA HIS A 80 2.83 -17.72 -5.48
C HIS A 80 2.52 -16.27 -5.07
N THR A 81 3.02 -15.29 -5.84
CA THR A 81 2.86 -13.87 -5.52
C THR A 81 1.42 -13.34 -5.64
N ASP A 82 0.62 -13.84 -6.59
CA ASP A 82 -0.78 -13.42 -6.79
C ASP A 82 -1.79 -14.44 -6.24
N ARG A 83 -1.31 -15.49 -5.58
CA ARG A 83 -2.17 -16.58 -5.08
C ARG A 83 -2.76 -16.26 -3.72
N ILE A 84 -4.06 -16.45 -3.63
CA ILE A 84 -4.82 -16.42 -2.39
C ILE A 84 -5.57 -17.75 -2.32
N CYS A 85 -5.52 -18.42 -1.17
CA CYS A 85 -6.14 -19.72 -0.98
C CYS A 85 -7.21 -19.64 0.11
N ARG A 86 -8.41 -20.08 -0.22
CA ARG A 86 -9.47 -20.34 0.75
C ARG A 86 -9.34 -21.77 1.25
N PHE A 87 -9.40 -21.95 2.56
CA PHE A 87 -9.43 -23.25 3.20
C PHE A 87 -10.70 -23.44 4.04
N ASP A 88 -11.21 -24.67 4.05
CA ASP A 88 -12.13 -25.15 5.06
C ASP A 88 -11.37 -26.10 6.00
N TYR A 89 -11.47 -25.87 7.31
CA TYR A 89 -10.80 -26.66 8.35
C TYR A 89 -9.27 -26.76 8.19
N LEU A 90 -8.59 -25.63 7.94
CA LEU A 90 -7.13 -25.55 8.03
C LEU A 90 -6.70 -25.52 9.49
N CYS A 91 -5.77 -26.37 9.90
CA CYS A 91 -5.30 -26.39 11.28
C CYS A 91 -3.87 -25.84 11.42
N TYR A 92 -3.51 -25.41 12.63
CA TYR A 92 -2.20 -24.93 13.01
C TYR A 92 -1.78 -25.63 14.31
N CYS A 93 -0.65 -26.34 14.24
CA CYS A 93 -0.04 -26.99 15.39
C CYS A 93 0.89 -25.99 16.07
N THR A 94 0.55 -25.53 17.28
CA THR A 94 1.32 -24.49 17.95
C THR A 94 2.66 -24.99 18.50
N GLU A 95 2.79 -26.31 18.72
CA GLU A 95 4.04 -26.93 19.17
C GLU A 95 5.05 -27.11 18.02
N ALA A 96 4.56 -27.47 16.83
CA ALA A 96 5.39 -27.59 15.63
C ALA A 96 5.57 -26.25 14.90
N GLU A 97 4.74 -25.25 15.22
CA GLU A 97 4.60 -23.98 14.53
C GLU A 97 4.26 -24.10 13.03
N GLU A 98 3.54 -25.16 12.65
CA GLU A 98 3.21 -25.46 11.26
C GLU A 98 1.70 -25.57 11.02
N PHE A 99 1.27 -25.13 9.83
CA PHE A 99 -0.08 -25.40 9.34
C PHE A 99 -0.21 -26.85 8.87
N VAL A 100 -1.38 -27.44 9.08
CA VAL A 100 -1.71 -28.84 8.80
C VAL A 100 -2.95 -28.92 7.91
N PHE A 101 -2.78 -29.61 6.78
CA PHE A 101 -3.86 -30.02 5.90
C PHE A 101 -4.19 -31.50 6.15
N PHE A 102 -5.42 -31.80 6.55
CA PHE A 102 -5.87 -33.16 6.81
C PHE A 102 -6.54 -33.79 5.58
N HIS A 103 -6.04 -34.92 5.12
CA HIS A 103 -6.58 -35.67 3.99
C HIS A 103 -7.67 -36.66 4.40
N SER A 104 -8.77 -36.62 3.66
CA SER A 104 -9.83 -37.62 3.73
C SER A 104 -10.21 -38.06 2.30
N ASN A 105 -11.15 -38.98 2.16
CA ASN A 105 -11.67 -39.32 0.82
C ASN A 105 -12.46 -38.16 0.16
N ALA A 106 -12.81 -37.13 0.92
CA ALA A 106 -13.56 -35.95 0.47
C ALA A 106 -12.77 -34.63 0.57
N SER A 107 -11.47 -34.68 0.90
CA SER A 107 -10.60 -33.50 0.87
C SER A 107 -10.35 -33.04 -0.56
N VAL A 108 -10.26 -31.73 -0.76
CA VAL A 108 -10.13 -31.12 -2.09
C VAL A 108 -8.94 -30.16 -2.06
N MET A 109 -8.13 -30.19 -3.12
CA MET A 109 -7.05 -29.22 -3.34
C MET A 109 -7.10 -28.76 -4.80
N LEU A 110 -7.54 -27.51 -5.02
CA LEU A 110 -7.70 -26.92 -6.35
C LEU A 110 -6.95 -25.58 -6.44
N PRO A 111 -6.08 -25.38 -7.45
CA PRO A 111 -5.52 -26.40 -8.32
C PRO A 111 -4.62 -27.37 -7.55
N ASN A 112 -4.47 -28.60 -8.03
CA ASN A 112 -3.43 -29.49 -7.52
C ASN A 112 -2.06 -29.03 -8.04
N LEU A 113 -1.27 -28.44 -7.14
CA LEU A 113 0.04 -27.89 -7.47
C LEU A 113 1.16 -28.93 -7.37
N GLY A 114 0.95 -30.02 -6.63
CA GLY A 114 1.99 -31.02 -6.34
C GLY A 114 3.28 -30.35 -5.84
N PRO A 115 4.46 -30.78 -6.32
CA PRO A 115 5.75 -30.19 -5.93
C PRO A 115 5.92 -28.69 -6.28
N ARG A 116 5.11 -28.15 -7.21
CA ARG A 116 5.20 -26.72 -7.58
C ARG A 116 4.82 -25.79 -6.43
N ARG A 117 4.15 -26.29 -5.38
CA ARG A 117 3.88 -25.52 -4.15
C ARG A 117 5.14 -25.20 -3.33
N PHE A 118 6.30 -25.68 -3.73
CA PHE A 118 7.59 -25.40 -3.09
C PHE A 118 8.55 -24.63 -4.03
N GLN A 119 8.04 -24.05 -5.13
CA GLN A 119 8.86 -23.36 -6.14
C GLN A 119 8.33 -21.95 -6.42
N PRO A 120 8.76 -20.93 -5.66
CA PRO A 120 9.51 -21.02 -4.39
C PRO A 120 8.61 -21.37 -3.19
N ALA A 121 7.31 -21.10 -3.27
CA ALA A 121 6.34 -21.32 -2.20
C ALA A 121 4.92 -21.56 -2.73
N LEU A 122 3.97 -21.85 -1.84
CA LEU A 122 2.56 -21.94 -2.20
C LEU A 122 2.02 -20.53 -2.48
N LEU A 123 2.19 -19.60 -1.54
CA LEU A 123 1.79 -18.19 -1.67
C LEU A 123 2.58 -17.30 -0.71
N ASP A 124 2.42 -15.99 -0.83
CA ASP A 124 2.96 -14.99 0.11
C ASP A 124 1.89 -14.57 1.14
N LEU A 125 2.28 -14.49 2.41
CA LEU A 125 1.46 -14.01 3.52
C LEU A 125 1.40 -12.48 3.62
N SER A 126 2.30 -11.76 2.96
CA SER A 126 2.30 -10.29 2.93
C SER A 126 2.10 -9.77 1.51
N SER A 127 1.81 -8.48 1.37
CA SER A 127 1.70 -7.84 0.07
C SER A 127 3.06 -7.48 -0.57
N VAL A 128 4.16 -7.63 0.17
CA VAL A 128 5.52 -7.45 -0.37
C VAL A 128 5.89 -8.68 -1.19
N GLU A 129 6.31 -8.44 -2.44
CA GLU A 129 6.59 -9.50 -3.41
C GLU A 129 7.87 -10.26 -3.11
N ASP A 130 7.80 -11.59 -3.25
CA ASP A 130 8.96 -12.48 -3.34
C ASP A 130 9.94 -12.33 -2.15
N HIS A 131 9.38 -12.06 -0.97
CA HIS A 131 10.13 -11.97 0.27
C HIS A 131 10.05 -13.31 1.01
N ASN A 132 11.14 -14.06 1.03
CA ASN A 132 11.17 -15.45 1.51
C ASN A 132 10.67 -15.67 2.94
N THR A 133 10.77 -14.67 3.83
CA THR A 133 10.21 -14.75 5.19
C THR A 133 8.69 -14.70 5.23
N GLN A 134 8.04 -14.44 4.09
CA GLN A 134 6.59 -14.29 3.95
C GLN A 134 5.94 -15.51 3.30
N TYR A 135 6.70 -16.57 3.01
CA TYR A 135 6.16 -17.75 2.36
C TYR A 135 5.23 -18.55 3.26
N PHE A 136 4.09 -18.92 2.70
CA PHE A 136 3.16 -19.85 3.33
C PHE A 136 3.35 -21.27 2.80
N ASN A 137 3.26 -22.24 3.70
CA ASN A 137 3.07 -23.64 3.35
C ASN A 137 2.33 -24.39 4.47
N PHE A 138 1.95 -25.63 4.18
CA PHE A 138 1.36 -26.54 5.16
C PHE A 138 1.92 -27.95 5.01
N LEU A 139 1.98 -28.67 6.12
CA LEU A 139 2.23 -30.11 6.16
C LEU A 139 0.94 -30.88 5.89
N GLU A 140 1.04 -32.10 5.38
CA GLU A 140 -0.10 -32.94 5.02
C GLU A 140 -0.16 -34.18 5.94
N LEU A 141 -1.32 -34.46 6.54
CA LEU A 141 -1.57 -35.66 7.35
C LEU A 141 -2.88 -36.34 6.96
N PRO A 142 -3.05 -37.66 7.13
CA PRO A 142 -4.36 -38.27 7.02
C PRO A 142 -5.27 -37.80 8.17
N ALA A 143 -6.56 -37.55 7.91
CA ALA A 143 -7.54 -37.17 8.92
C ALA A 143 -7.64 -38.19 10.07
N ALA A 144 -7.33 -39.47 9.80
CA ALA A 144 -7.23 -40.51 10.82
C ALA A 144 -6.18 -40.21 11.92
N ALA A 145 -5.17 -39.39 11.62
CA ALA A 145 -4.15 -38.97 12.59
C ALA A 145 -4.73 -38.12 13.73
N LEU A 146 -5.89 -37.48 13.53
CA LEU A 146 -6.57 -36.68 14.57
C LEU A 146 -6.84 -37.47 15.86
N LYS A 147 -6.96 -38.81 15.78
CA LYS A 147 -7.13 -39.68 16.95
C LYS A 147 -5.94 -39.67 17.91
N PHE A 148 -4.76 -39.29 17.41
CA PHE A 148 -3.50 -39.25 18.16
C PHE A 148 -2.99 -37.83 18.42
N MET A 149 -3.71 -36.82 17.95
CA MET A 149 -3.36 -35.41 18.09
C MET A 149 -4.04 -34.80 19.32
N PRO A 150 -3.53 -33.65 19.84
CA PRO A 150 -4.25 -32.85 20.82
C PRO A 150 -5.67 -32.51 20.33
N LYS A 151 -6.60 -32.32 21.26
CA LYS A 151 -7.98 -31.93 20.91
C LYS A 151 -7.96 -30.62 20.11
N PRO A 152 -8.57 -30.58 18.91
CA PRO A 152 -8.67 -29.36 18.13
C PRO A 152 -9.42 -28.27 18.89
N VAL A 153 -8.97 -27.02 18.78
CA VAL A 153 -9.72 -25.84 19.20
C VAL A 153 -10.17 -25.12 17.93
N PHE A 154 -11.49 -25.09 17.70
CA PHE A 154 -12.03 -24.55 16.46
C PHE A 154 -12.24 -23.04 16.54
N VAL A 155 -11.73 -22.32 15.55
CA VAL A 155 -12.02 -20.90 15.32
C VAL A 155 -13.24 -20.82 14.40
N PRO A 156 -14.40 -20.38 14.90
CA PRO A 156 -15.66 -20.39 14.14
C PRO A 156 -15.78 -19.22 13.15
N ASP A 157 -15.02 -18.15 13.36
CA ASP A 157 -15.06 -16.96 12.51
C ASP A 157 -14.47 -17.27 11.13
N VAL A 158 -14.94 -16.55 10.10
CA VAL A 158 -14.21 -16.50 8.83
C VAL A 158 -12.93 -15.72 9.09
N THR A 159 -11.77 -16.31 8.79
CA THR A 159 -10.49 -15.66 9.07
C THR A 159 -9.76 -15.21 7.83
N LEU A 160 -9.02 -14.11 7.94
CA LEU A 160 -7.98 -13.73 6.98
C LEU A 160 -6.62 -13.89 7.65
N ILE A 161 -5.84 -14.84 7.17
CA ILE A 161 -4.52 -15.20 7.69
C ILE A 161 -3.45 -14.56 6.81
N LEU A 162 -2.62 -13.73 7.41
CA LEU A 162 -1.57 -12.96 6.73
C LEU A 162 -0.40 -12.67 7.68
N ASN A 163 0.64 -12.03 7.15
CA ASN A 163 1.71 -11.44 7.92
C ASN A 163 1.69 -9.93 7.75
N ARG A 164 1.85 -9.20 8.86
CA ARG A 164 2.24 -7.78 8.78
C ARG A 164 3.67 -7.67 8.23
N PHE A 165 3.98 -6.63 7.48
CA PHE A 165 5.30 -6.50 6.85
C PHE A 165 6.34 -5.71 7.67
N ASN A 166 5.95 -4.62 8.32
CA ASN A 166 6.81 -3.84 9.22
C ASN A 166 5.92 -2.92 10.08
N PRO A 167 5.50 -3.36 11.28
CA PRO A 167 4.37 -2.78 12.00
C PRO A 167 4.79 -1.52 12.79
N ASP A 168 6.08 -1.20 12.81
CA ASP A 168 6.65 -0.02 13.46
C ASP A 168 6.82 1.15 12.47
N ASN A 169 6.50 0.94 11.19
CA ASN A 169 6.66 1.93 10.15
C ASN A 169 5.32 2.23 9.48
N LEU A 170 4.81 3.45 9.72
CA LEU A 170 3.48 3.86 9.27
C LEU A 170 3.26 3.74 7.75
N MET A 171 4.31 3.93 6.94
CA MET A 171 4.19 3.76 5.49
C MET A 171 3.93 2.30 5.14
N HIS A 172 4.68 1.36 5.73
CA HIS A 172 4.46 -0.08 5.54
C HIS A 172 3.09 -0.53 6.08
N ILE A 173 2.68 -0.03 7.25
CA ILE A 173 1.36 -0.33 7.82
C ILE A 173 0.24 0.02 6.83
N PHE A 174 0.29 1.20 6.22
CA PHE A 174 -0.74 1.64 5.29
C PHE A 174 -0.61 1.01 3.90
N HIS A 175 0.60 1.02 3.33
CA HIS A 175 0.86 0.58 1.97
C HIS A 175 0.86 -0.95 1.83
N ASP A 176 1.51 -1.65 2.76
CA ASP A 176 1.76 -3.09 2.67
C ASP A 176 0.78 -3.94 3.48
N ASP A 177 0.14 -3.36 4.51
CA ASP A 177 -0.80 -4.12 5.34
C ASP A 177 -2.26 -3.66 5.17
N LEU A 178 -2.65 -2.50 5.70
CA LEU A 178 -4.05 -2.10 5.84
C LEU A 178 -4.78 -1.98 4.49
N LEU A 179 -4.17 -1.34 3.50
CA LEU A 179 -4.79 -1.15 2.18
C LEU A 179 -4.92 -2.50 1.42
N PRO A 180 -3.88 -3.36 1.34
CA PRO A 180 -4.01 -4.73 0.85
C PRO A 180 -5.04 -5.58 1.59
N ILE A 181 -5.11 -5.49 2.92
CA ILE A 181 -6.12 -6.22 3.73
C ILE A 181 -7.51 -5.75 3.33
N TYR A 182 -7.78 -4.44 3.41
CA TYR A 182 -9.06 -3.85 3.06
C TYR A 182 -9.51 -4.27 1.66
N TYR A 183 -8.62 -4.16 0.67
CA TYR A 183 -8.95 -4.54 -0.70
C TYR A 183 -9.20 -6.05 -0.84
N THR A 184 -8.43 -6.89 -0.16
CA THR A 184 -8.64 -8.35 -0.16
C THR A 184 -10.00 -8.71 0.45
N MET A 185 -10.38 -8.08 1.57
CA MET A 185 -11.69 -8.28 2.19
C MET A 185 -12.83 -7.92 1.23
N GLN A 186 -12.69 -6.85 0.44
CA GLN A 186 -13.69 -6.48 -0.57
C GLN A 186 -13.83 -7.48 -1.74
N GLN A 187 -12.84 -8.34 -1.97
CA GLN A 187 -12.90 -9.34 -3.05
C GLN A 187 -13.75 -10.57 -2.69
N TYR A 188 -13.98 -10.82 -1.41
CA TYR A 188 -14.65 -12.03 -0.92
C TYR A 188 -15.81 -11.64 -0.01
N SER A 189 -17.03 -12.00 -0.40
CA SER A 189 -18.27 -11.54 0.27
C SER A 189 -18.43 -12.01 1.72
N ASP A 190 -17.65 -13.00 2.15
CA ASP A 190 -17.62 -13.58 3.48
C ASP A 190 -16.44 -13.07 4.34
N LEU A 191 -15.57 -12.22 3.78
CA LEU A 191 -14.61 -11.41 4.53
C LEU A 191 -15.22 -10.02 4.80
N ASP A 192 -16.30 -9.99 5.57
CA ASP A 192 -16.95 -8.75 6.00
C ASP A 192 -16.33 -8.19 7.29
N ASP A 193 -16.99 -7.22 7.93
CA ASP A 193 -16.49 -6.60 9.15
C ASP A 193 -16.62 -7.47 10.40
N GLU A 194 -17.14 -8.70 10.30
CA GLU A 194 -17.09 -9.71 11.36
C GLU A 194 -16.00 -10.76 11.10
N ALA A 195 -15.22 -10.65 10.02
CA ALA A 195 -14.11 -11.55 9.74
C ALA A 195 -12.92 -11.27 10.67
N ARG A 196 -12.26 -12.33 11.16
CA ARG A 196 -11.13 -12.18 12.09
C ARG A 196 -9.79 -12.15 11.37
N LEU A 197 -9.00 -11.10 11.61
CA LEU A 197 -7.61 -11.05 11.14
C LEU A 197 -6.73 -11.95 12.00
N VAL A 198 -5.80 -12.68 11.38
CA VAL A 198 -4.85 -13.57 12.07
C VAL A 198 -3.44 -13.29 11.54
N PHE A 199 -2.57 -12.84 12.43
CA PHE A 199 -1.20 -12.43 12.12
C PHE A 199 -0.19 -13.50 12.53
N MET A 200 0.53 -14.05 11.55
CA MET A 200 1.39 -15.24 11.74
C MET A 200 2.89 -14.93 11.84
N GLU A 201 3.30 -13.67 11.76
CA GLU A 201 4.72 -13.27 11.77
C GLU A 201 5.39 -13.34 13.15
N GLY A 202 4.60 -13.39 14.23
CA GLY A 202 5.11 -13.51 15.61
C GLY A 202 5.45 -12.19 16.30
N TRP A 203 5.09 -11.05 15.73
CA TRP A 203 5.21 -9.76 16.41
C TRP A 203 4.08 -9.53 17.40
N GLY A 204 4.37 -8.74 18.44
CA GLY A 204 3.36 -8.20 19.35
C GLY A 204 2.46 -7.17 18.66
N GLU A 205 1.57 -6.52 19.42
CA GLU A 205 0.64 -5.54 18.87
C GLU A 205 1.36 -4.36 18.20
N GLY A 206 2.34 -3.77 18.88
CA GLY A 206 3.05 -2.58 18.39
C GLY A 206 2.21 -1.31 18.54
N ALA A 207 2.82 -0.14 18.27
CA ALA A 207 2.24 1.17 18.58
C ALA A 207 1.00 1.54 17.77
N HIS A 208 0.78 0.91 16.62
CA HIS A 208 -0.30 1.24 15.68
C HIS A 208 -1.31 0.10 15.49
N PHE A 209 -1.36 -0.84 16.42
CA PHE A 209 -2.23 -2.02 16.30
C PHE A 209 -3.72 -1.68 16.18
N ASP A 210 -4.14 -0.58 16.80
CA ASP A 210 -5.52 -0.08 16.73
C ASP A 210 -5.98 0.18 15.29
N LEU A 211 -5.08 0.47 14.36
CA LEU A 211 -5.45 0.68 12.95
C LEU A 211 -5.96 -0.61 12.30
N TYR A 212 -5.43 -1.77 12.68
CA TYR A 212 -5.91 -3.05 12.19
C TYR A 212 -7.29 -3.40 12.76
N ARG A 213 -7.59 -2.94 14.00
CA ARG A 213 -8.91 -3.08 14.63
C ARG A 213 -10.00 -2.27 13.93
N LEU A 214 -9.66 -1.32 13.05
CA LEU A 214 -10.65 -0.58 12.25
C LEU A 214 -11.29 -1.44 11.15
N LEU A 215 -10.61 -2.51 10.72
CA LEU A 215 -11.02 -3.35 9.60
C LEU A 215 -12.12 -4.37 9.97
N SER A 216 -12.24 -4.70 11.26
CA SER A 216 -13.17 -5.72 11.75
C SER A 216 -13.62 -5.42 13.18
N SER A 217 -14.84 -5.80 13.52
CA SER A 217 -15.36 -5.82 14.88
C SER A 217 -14.71 -6.89 15.76
N LYS A 218 -14.10 -7.91 15.15
CA LYS A 218 -13.37 -8.98 15.84
C LYS A 218 -11.97 -8.55 16.19
N GLN A 219 -11.52 -8.89 17.39
CA GLN A 219 -10.12 -8.71 17.77
C GLN A 219 -9.19 -9.56 16.89
N PRO A 220 -8.15 -8.98 16.26
CA PRO A 220 -7.14 -9.75 15.56
C PRO A 220 -6.43 -10.75 16.49
N LEU A 221 -6.07 -11.93 15.97
CA LEU A 221 -5.27 -12.91 16.70
C LEU A 221 -3.80 -12.81 16.31
N LEU A 222 -2.92 -12.85 17.30
CA LEU A 222 -1.48 -12.97 17.10
C LEU A 222 -1.04 -14.43 17.21
N LYS A 223 -0.03 -14.83 16.45
CA LYS A 223 0.58 -16.18 16.51
C LYS A 223 0.87 -16.64 17.93
N GLU A 224 1.49 -15.80 18.75
CA GLU A 224 1.85 -16.15 20.13
C GLU A 224 0.63 -16.39 21.02
N GLN A 225 -0.49 -15.71 20.76
CA GLN A 225 -1.74 -15.93 21.50
C GLN A 225 -2.34 -17.31 21.22
N LEU A 226 -2.14 -17.85 20.01
CA LEU A 226 -2.67 -19.17 19.64
C LEU A 226 -2.16 -20.28 20.58
N LYS A 227 -0.93 -20.17 21.08
CA LYS A 227 -0.33 -21.10 22.05
C LYS A 227 -1.12 -21.20 23.35
N THR A 228 -1.82 -20.12 23.73
CA THR A 228 -2.61 -20.05 24.97
C THR A 228 -3.99 -20.71 24.83
N PHE A 229 -4.55 -20.74 23.61
CA PHE A 229 -5.88 -21.31 23.36
C PHE A 229 -5.86 -22.83 23.24
N GLY A 230 -4.82 -23.40 22.62
CA GLY A 230 -4.69 -24.84 22.47
C GLY A 230 -3.52 -25.25 21.59
N LYS A 231 -3.17 -26.55 21.65
CA LYS A 231 -2.04 -27.11 20.90
C LYS A 231 -2.32 -27.30 19.41
N LEU A 232 -3.60 -27.40 19.04
CA LEU A 232 -4.06 -27.59 17.67
C LEU A 232 -5.23 -26.65 17.42
N MET A 233 -4.97 -25.52 16.79
CA MET A 233 -6.01 -24.56 16.39
C MET A 233 -6.55 -24.96 15.02
N CYS A 234 -7.86 -24.96 14.79
CA CYS A 234 -8.46 -25.29 13.50
C CYS A 234 -9.42 -24.21 13.04
N PHE A 235 -9.06 -23.51 11.97
CA PHE A 235 -9.86 -22.47 11.35
C PHE A 235 -10.93 -23.11 10.49
N THR A 236 -12.20 -22.98 10.88
CA THR A 236 -13.32 -23.60 10.17
C THR A 236 -13.40 -23.10 8.73
N LYS A 237 -13.11 -21.81 8.52
CA LYS A 237 -13.00 -21.19 7.22
C LYS A 237 -11.95 -20.08 7.24
N SER A 238 -10.98 -20.14 6.35
CA SER A 238 -9.91 -19.15 6.28
C SER A 238 -9.56 -18.76 4.85
N TYR A 239 -9.16 -17.52 4.66
CA TYR A 239 -8.46 -17.01 3.49
C TYR A 239 -7.01 -16.78 3.89
N VAL A 240 -6.08 -17.23 3.06
CA VAL A 240 -4.64 -17.14 3.33
C VAL A 240 -3.95 -16.40 2.19
N GLY A 241 -3.21 -15.34 2.54
CA GLY A 241 -2.54 -14.44 1.60
C GLY A 241 -3.31 -13.14 1.34
N LEU A 242 -2.65 -12.20 0.66
CA LEU A 242 -3.17 -10.86 0.37
C LEU A 242 -3.09 -10.51 -1.11
N SER A 243 -4.02 -9.67 -1.55
CA SER A 243 -3.92 -9.02 -2.86
C SER A 243 -2.84 -7.95 -2.86
N LYS A 244 -1.95 -8.01 -3.86
CA LYS A 244 -0.90 -7.00 -4.07
C LYS A 244 -1.31 -5.84 -4.98
N MET A 245 -2.54 -5.89 -5.50
CA MET A 245 -3.09 -4.93 -6.48
C MET A 245 -2.91 -3.48 -6.04
N THR A 246 -2.96 -3.23 -4.73
CA THR A 246 -2.98 -1.90 -4.15
C THR A 246 -1.60 -1.32 -3.84
N THR A 247 -0.53 -2.07 -4.06
CA THR A 247 0.85 -1.62 -3.83
C THR A 247 1.38 -0.86 -5.05
N TRP A 248 2.06 0.28 -4.83
CA TRP A 248 2.59 1.13 -5.90
C TRP A 248 4.10 1.36 -5.81
N TYR A 249 4.73 1.01 -4.70
CA TYR A 249 6.16 1.21 -4.45
C TYR A 249 6.85 -0.08 -4.03
N GLN A 250 8.13 -0.22 -4.37
CA GLN A 250 8.99 -1.32 -3.90
C GLN A 250 10.27 -0.77 -3.26
N TYR A 251 10.69 -1.42 -2.17
CA TYR A 251 11.73 -0.90 -1.27
C TYR A 251 13.14 -1.33 -1.62
N GLY A 252 13.29 -2.14 -2.67
CA GLY A 252 14.57 -2.45 -3.25
C GLY A 252 15.28 -3.68 -2.68
N PHE A 253 14.54 -4.77 -2.45
CA PHE A 253 15.10 -6.05 -2.00
C PHE A 253 15.93 -6.77 -3.08
N VAL A 254 15.50 -6.66 -4.35
CA VAL A 254 16.15 -7.35 -5.49
C VAL A 254 16.77 -6.36 -6.49
N GLN A 255 16.22 -5.16 -6.58
CA GLN A 255 16.67 -4.06 -7.44
C GLN A 255 16.66 -2.76 -6.64
N PRO A 256 17.25 -1.64 -7.08
CA PRO A 256 17.10 -0.38 -6.36
C PRO A 256 15.64 0.03 -6.17
N GLN A 257 15.31 0.64 -5.03
CA GLN A 257 13.95 1.04 -4.69
C GLN A 257 13.34 2.03 -5.69
N GLY A 258 12.01 2.06 -5.77
CA GLY A 258 11.28 2.92 -6.69
C GLY A 258 9.84 2.48 -6.94
N PRO A 259 9.13 3.14 -7.86
CA PRO A 259 7.77 2.76 -8.25
C PRO A 259 7.73 1.33 -8.80
N LYS A 260 6.65 0.59 -8.50
CA LYS A 260 6.46 -0.74 -9.09
C LYS A 260 6.20 -0.64 -10.60
N ALA A 261 6.65 -1.65 -11.34
CA ALA A 261 6.23 -1.80 -12.73
C ALA A 261 4.75 -2.21 -12.76
N ASN A 262 3.98 -1.69 -13.72
CA ASN A 262 2.57 -2.03 -13.93
C ASN A 262 1.67 -1.76 -12.71
N ILE A 263 1.72 -0.56 -12.14
CA ILE A 263 0.80 -0.13 -11.08
C ILE A 263 -0.66 -0.23 -11.59
N LEU A 264 -1.48 -1.04 -10.92
CA LEU A 264 -2.88 -1.28 -11.30
C LEU A 264 -3.87 -0.43 -10.50
N ILE A 265 -3.47 0.05 -9.32
CA ILE A 265 -4.30 0.89 -8.45
C ILE A 265 -4.43 2.31 -9.01
N SER A 266 -5.61 2.92 -8.80
CA SER A 266 -5.84 4.34 -9.04
C SER A 266 -6.02 5.09 -7.71
N GLY A 267 -5.99 6.42 -7.77
CA GLY A 267 -6.31 7.23 -6.59
C GLY A 267 -7.74 7.08 -6.10
N ASN A 268 -8.65 6.49 -6.88
CA ASN A 268 -10.01 6.24 -6.41
C ASN A 268 -10.06 5.14 -5.34
N GLU A 269 -9.34 4.03 -5.53
CA GLU A 269 -9.26 2.96 -4.52
C GLU A 269 -8.62 3.49 -3.22
N ILE A 270 -7.55 4.27 -3.34
CA ILE A 270 -6.89 4.90 -2.18
C ILE A 270 -7.86 5.84 -1.45
N ARG A 271 -8.61 6.67 -2.18
CA ARG A 271 -9.58 7.59 -1.57
C ARG A 271 -10.77 6.87 -0.95
N GLN A 272 -11.20 5.74 -1.49
CA GLN A 272 -12.23 4.90 -0.87
C GLN A 272 -11.73 4.34 0.45
N PHE A 273 -10.52 3.78 0.47
CA PHE A 273 -9.89 3.30 1.70
C PHE A 273 -9.68 4.43 2.73
N ALA A 274 -9.18 5.59 2.31
CA ALA A 274 -9.02 6.74 3.20
C ALA A 274 -10.37 7.19 3.80
N SER A 275 -11.45 7.14 3.02
CA SER A 275 -12.80 7.47 3.50
C SER A 275 -13.30 6.44 4.52
N PHE A 276 -13.08 5.14 4.25
CA PHE A 276 -13.39 4.06 5.19
C PHE A 276 -12.66 4.24 6.53
N VAL A 277 -11.35 4.55 6.50
CA VAL A 277 -10.57 4.77 7.71
C VAL A 277 -11.08 6.01 8.48
N MET A 278 -11.34 7.12 7.79
CA MET A 278 -11.90 8.31 8.44
C MET A 278 -13.26 8.04 9.08
N GLU A 279 -14.14 7.28 8.42
CA GLU A 279 -15.44 6.89 8.96
C GLU A 279 -15.29 6.05 10.25
N ARG A 280 -14.40 5.05 10.23
CA ARG A 280 -14.11 4.21 11.41
C ARG A 280 -13.47 4.98 12.57
N LEU A 281 -12.78 6.08 12.27
CA LEU A 281 -12.21 7.00 13.26
C LEU A 281 -13.19 8.10 13.69
N ASN A 282 -14.43 8.11 13.19
CA ASN A 282 -15.42 9.17 13.41
C ASN A 282 -14.95 10.58 12.99
N ILE A 283 -14.10 10.65 11.95
CA ILE A 283 -13.55 11.90 11.43
C ILE A 283 -14.51 12.48 10.40
N THR A 284 -15.02 13.68 10.68
CA THR A 284 -15.80 14.46 9.72
C THR A 284 -14.95 15.59 9.18
N ARG A 285 -14.98 15.78 7.86
CA ARG A 285 -14.34 16.93 7.24
C ARG A 285 -15.07 18.21 7.63
N GLU A 286 -14.39 19.08 8.35
CA GLU A 286 -14.88 20.42 8.63
C GLU A 286 -14.67 21.30 7.40
N GLU A 287 -15.73 21.98 6.95
CA GLU A 287 -15.58 23.09 6.01
C GLU A 287 -15.07 24.29 6.81
N GLY A 288 -13.85 24.73 6.53
CA GLY A 288 -13.18 25.80 7.27
C GLY A 288 -12.17 26.57 6.42
N ASP A 289 -11.48 27.51 7.05
CA ASP A 289 -10.45 28.33 6.40
C ASP A 289 -9.30 27.45 5.88
N ASP A 290 -8.66 27.87 4.79
CA ASP A 290 -7.48 27.18 4.24
C ASP A 290 -6.30 27.23 5.21
N TYR A 291 -5.63 26.09 5.41
CA TYR A 291 -4.41 26.01 6.22
C TYR A 291 -3.38 25.03 5.68
N ILE A 292 -2.15 25.27 6.12
CA ILE A 292 -0.97 24.46 5.80
C ILE A 292 -0.59 23.67 7.04
N VAL A 293 -0.35 22.37 6.86
CA VAL A 293 0.13 21.47 7.90
C VAL A 293 1.61 21.22 7.71
N VAL A 294 2.39 21.33 8.78
CA VAL A 294 3.81 20.97 8.81
C VAL A 294 4.03 19.82 9.79
N PHE A 295 4.61 18.72 9.33
CA PHE A 295 5.01 17.63 10.22
C PHE A 295 6.28 17.99 10.96
N LYS A 296 6.16 18.01 12.29
CA LYS A 296 7.26 18.10 13.24
C LYS A 296 7.74 16.70 13.62
N ARG A 297 9.03 16.59 13.92
CA ARG A 297 9.69 15.38 14.44
C ARG A 297 10.46 15.75 15.71
N THR A 298 10.75 14.77 16.57
CA THR A 298 11.48 15.02 17.83
C THR A 298 12.78 14.22 17.96
N THR A 299 13.04 13.25 17.07
CA THR A 299 14.14 12.29 17.20
C THR A 299 15.23 12.40 16.12
N ASN A 300 14.83 12.44 14.85
CA ASN A 300 15.71 12.53 13.68
C ASN A 300 14.99 13.24 12.54
N ARG A 301 15.75 13.70 11.53
CA ARG A 301 15.23 14.48 10.40
C ARG A 301 14.50 15.73 10.88
N LEU A 302 15.06 16.41 11.86
CA LEU A 302 14.49 17.64 12.41
C LEU A 302 14.61 18.78 11.38
N ILE A 303 13.59 19.63 11.33
CA ILE A 303 13.66 20.94 10.69
C ILE A 303 14.16 21.92 11.74
N LEU A 304 15.44 22.31 11.67
CA LEU A 304 16.12 23.05 12.74
C LEU A 304 15.60 24.49 12.89
N ASN A 305 15.11 25.09 11.80
CA ASN A 305 14.50 26.42 11.77
C ASN A 305 12.98 26.35 11.52
N GLU A 306 12.29 25.42 12.18
CA GLU A 306 10.83 25.19 12.05
C GLU A 306 10.00 26.48 12.15
N ALA A 307 10.31 27.36 13.11
CA ALA A 307 9.59 28.61 13.30
C ALA A 307 9.70 29.56 12.09
N GLU A 308 10.88 29.64 11.46
CA GLU A 308 11.10 30.44 10.25
C GLU A 308 10.31 29.87 9.07
N LEU A 309 10.32 28.55 8.92
CA LEU A 309 9.56 27.86 7.88
C LEU A 309 8.05 28.10 8.01
N LEU A 310 7.51 27.98 9.23
CA LEU A 310 6.09 28.22 9.51
C LEU A 310 5.69 29.67 9.19
N LEU A 311 6.52 30.64 9.58
CA LEU A 311 6.25 32.06 9.29
C LEU A 311 6.34 32.36 7.79
N ALA A 312 7.32 31.81 7.10
CA ALA A 312 7.50 31.98 5.66
C ALA A 312 6.31 31.41 4.86
N LEU A 313 5.86 30.20 5.20
CA LEU A 313 4.68 29.59 4.59
C LEU A 313 3.41 30.41 4.84
N ALA A 314 3.21 30.88 6.08
CA ALA A 314 2.04 31.68 6.42
C ALA A 314 2.02 33.01 5.64
N GLN A 315 3.18 33.66 5.48
CA GLN A 315 3.31 34.91 4.74
C GLN A 315 3.16 34.70 3.23
N GLU A 316 3.77 33.67 2.64
CA GLU A 316 3.71 33.41 1.20
C GLU A 316 2.28 33.10 0.73
N PHE A 317 1.57 32.25 1.48
CA PHE A 317 0.25 31.77 1.07
C PHE A 317 -0.93 32.49 1.73
N GLN A 318 -0.67 33.38 2.70
CA GLN A 318 -1.71 34.04 3.50
C GLN A 318 -2.67 33.04 4.16
N MET A 319 -2.13 31.91 4.60
CA MET A 319 -2.84 30.81 5.27
C MET A 319 -2.26 30.61 6.66
N ARG A 320 -3.10 30.15 7.60
CA ARG A 320 -2.59 29.73 8.91
C ARG A 320 -1.73 28.47 8.73
N THR A 321 -0.66 28.36 9.52
CA THR A 321 0.19 27.17 9.58
C THR A 321 -0.05 26.42 10.88
N VAL A 322 -0.16 25.09 10.79
CA VAL A 322 -0.44 24.19 11.90
C VAL A 322 0.63 23.11 11.93
N THR A 323 1.17 22.81 13.09
CA THR A 323 2.11 21.70 13.26
C THR A 323 1.40 20.44 13.73
N VAL A 324 1.89 19.29 13.27
CA VAL A 324 1.47 17.98 13.77
C VAL A 324 2.68 17.09 14.05
N SER A 325 2.59 16.21 15.05
CA SER A 325 3.67 15.28 15.44
C SER A 325 3.08 13.94 15.87
N LEU A 326 3.63 12.84 15.34
CA LEU A 326 3.24 11.48 15.72
C LEU A 326 3.60 11.15 17.19
N GLU A 327 4.59 11.86 17.73
CA GLU A 327 5.07 11.70 19.09
C GLU A 327 4.25 12.49 20.13
N GLU A 328 3.54 13.54 19.69
CA GLU A 328 2.81 14.46 20.58
C GLU A 328 1.28 14.33 20.47
N GLN A 329 0.75 13.79 19.36
CA GLN A 329 -0.68 13.73 19.07
C GLN A 329 -1.14 12.33 18.70
N SER A 330 -2.41 12.02 18.98
CA SER A 330 -3.02 10.78 18.53
C SER A 330 -3.18 10.75 17.01
N PHE A 331 -3.19 9.55 16.44
CA PHE A 331 -3.29 9.38 14.99
C PHE A 331 -4.60 9.94 14.42
N ASP A 332 -5.73 9.71 15.10
CA ASP A 332 -7.03 10.26 14.72
C ASP A 332 -7.04 11.79 14.68
N SER A 333 -6.42 12.45 15.66
CA SER A 333 -6.28 13.91 15.69
C SER A 333 -5.45 14.42 14.52
N ILE A 334 -4.38 13.71 14.15
CA ILE A 334 -3.54 14.07 13.00
C ILE A 334 -4.33 13.93 11.71
N ILE A 335 -5.08 12.84 11.52
CA ILE A 335 -5.89 12.64 10.32
C ILE A 335 -7.03 13.68 10.24
N GLN A 336 -7.65 14.03 11.37
CA GLN A 336 -8.66 15.10 11.42
C GLN A 336 -8.09 16.40 10.83
N ILE A 337 -6.89 16.81 11.26
CA ILE A 337 -6.20 18.02 10.77
C ILE A 337 -5.77 17.86 9.30
N ILE A 338 -5.19 16.73 8.91
CA ILE A 338 -4.70 16.55 7.53
C ILE A 338 -5.86 16.49 6.53
N SER A 339 -7.01 15.93 6.92
CA SER A 339 -8.16 15.73 6.02
C SER A 339 -8.78 17.04 5.48
N GLY A 340 -8.53 18.17 6.16
CA GLY A 340 -8.96 19.51 5.77
C GLY A 340 -7.84 20.43 5.29
N ALA A 341 -6.59 19.96 5.23
CA ALA A 341 -5.44 20.79 4.89
C ALA A 341 -5.32 21.04 3.38
N THR A 342 -4.89 22.26 3.00
CA THR A 342 -4.64 22.63 1.59
C THR A 342 -3.20 22.30 1.18
N MET A 343 -2.29 22.15 2.15
CA MET A 343 -0.92 21.73 1.92
C MET A 343 -0.38 20.93 3.11
N LEU A 344 0.39 19.88 2.82
CA LEU A 344 1.16 19.11 3.79
C LEU A 344 2.65 19.26 3.49
N VAL A 345 3.43 19.78 4.43
CA VAL A 345 4.88 19.94 4.35
C VAL A 345 5.55 19.00 5.35
N SER A 346 6.54 18.22 4.90
CA SER A 346 7.24 17.29 5.79
C SER A 346 8.62 16.93 5.27
N MET A 347 9.57 16.69 6.18
CA MET A 347 10.77 15.90 5.87
C MET A 347 10.36 14.50 5.42
N HIS A 348 11.06 13.97 4.40
CA HIS A 348 10.87 12.63 3.86
C HIS A 348 10.85 11.60 5.00
N GLY A 349 9.76 10.82 5.09
CA GLY A 349 9.61 9.80 6.12
C GLY A 349 8.26 9.12 6.09
N ALA A 350 8.09 8.06 6.88
CA ALA A 350 6.92 7.19 6.87
C ALA A 350 5.58 7.93 7.10
N GLN A 351 5.62 9.02 7.90
CA GLN A 351 4.45 9.83 8.23
C GLN A 351 3.77 10.47 7.02
N MET A 352 4.50 10.67 5.92
CA MET A 352 3.95 11.28 4.71
C MET A 352 2.94 10.38 3.99
N ILE A 353 2.79 9.11 4.37
CA ILE A 353 1.70 8.26 3.89
C ILE A 353 0.32 8.85 4.20
N THR A 354 0.23 9.67 5.26
CA THR A 354 -0.99 10.42 5.63
C THR A 354 -1.43 11.41 4.56
N SER A 355 -0.59 11.74 3.57
CA SER A 355 -0.99 12.52 2.39
C SER A 355 -2.16 11.91 1.61
N MET A 356 -2.43 10.60 1.74
CA MET A 356 -3.62 9.98 1.14
C MET A 356 -4.95 10.54 1.65
N PHE A 357 -4.96 11.12 2.85
CA PHE A 357 -6.14 11.72 3.47
C PHE A 357 -6.41 13.15 2.99
N LEU A 358 -5.45 13.78 2.31
CA LEU A 358 -5.59 15.14 1.80
C LEU A 358 -6.76 15.28 0.80
N PRO A 359 -7.44 16.43 0.81
CA PRO A 359 -8.48 16.72 -0.18
C PRO A 359 -7.89 16.82 -1.59
N ARG A 360 -8.75 16.65 -2.61
CA ARG A 360 -8.33 16.83 -4.02
C ARG A 360 -7.90 18.28 -4.25
N GLY A 361 -6.80 18.48 -4.96
CA GLY A 361 -6.20 19.77 -5.26
C GLY A 361 -5.16 20.25 -4.24
N ALA A 362 -5.09 19.60 -3.07
CA ALA A 362 -4.08 19.91 -2.05
C ALA A 362 -2.67 19.58 -2.54
N ALA A 363 -1.68 20.20 -1.88
CA ALA A 363 -0.26 20.01 -2.19
C ALA A 363 0.45 19.15 -1.15
N VAL A 364 1.30 18.24 -1.62
CA VAL A 364 2.29 17.50 -0.83
C VAL A 364 3.65 18.11 -1.13
N VAL A 365 4.29 18.65 -0.10
CA VAL A 365 5.62 19.26 -0.17
C VAL A 365 6.58 18.40 0.64
N GLU A 366 7.45 17.71 -0.07
CA GLU A 366 8.41 16.75 0.48
C GLU A 366 9.80 17.37 0.55
N LEU A 367 10.37 17.40 1.76
CA LEU A 367 11.71 17.93 2.02
C LEU A 367 12.72 16.78 2.15
N PHE A 368 13.85 16.88 1.45
CA PHE A 368 14.91 15.88 1.46
C PHE A 368 16.18 16.43 2.13
N PRO A 369 16.82 15.65 3.03
CA PRO A 369 18.12 16.00 3.59
C PRO A 369 19.22 16.11 2.53
N TYR A 370 20.39 16.61 2.93
CA TYR A 370 21.54 16.73 2.05
C TYR A 370 21.97 15.38 1.48
N ALA A 371 22.49 15.41 0.25
CA ALA A 371 22.89 14.24 -0.53
C ALA A 371 21.78 13.21 -0.88
N ILE A 372 20.52 13.45 -0.49
CA ILE A 372 19.41 12.56 -0.88
C ILE A 372 18.77 13.04 -2.19
N ASN A 373 18.83 12.20 -3.23
CA ASN A 373 18.23 12.49 -4.52
C ASN A 373 16.71 12.22 -4.52
N SER A 374 15.90 13.29 -4.55
CA SER A 374 14.43 13.23 -4.51
C SER A 374 13.78 12.47 -5.69
N GLU A 375 14.50 12.26 -6.79
CA GLU A 375 14.00 11.49 -7.94
C GLU A 375 14.17 9.98 -7.77
N GLN A 376 14.92 9.53 -6.76
CA GLN A 376 15.18 8.11 -6.50
C GLN A 376 14.29 7.51 -5.40
N TYR A 377 13.79 8.34 -4.47
CA TYR A 377 12.99 7.91 -3.31
C TYR A 377 11.58 8.51 -3.40
N THR A 378 10.72 7.90 -4.22
CA THR A 378 9.50 8.55 -4.75
C THR A 378 8.16 7.92 -4.33
N PRO A 379 7.97 7.35 -3.12
CA PRO A 379 6.70 6.72 -2.76
C PRO A 379 5.54 7.70 -2.76
N TYR A 380 5.75 8.94 -2.29
CA TYR A 380 4.70 9.96 -2.19
C TYR A 380 4.49 10.74 -3.48
N LYS A 381 5.56 10.95 -4.27
CA LYS A 381 5.44 11.40 -5.67
C LYS A 381 4.59 10.44 -6.50
N THR A 382 4.84 9.14 -6.34
CA THR A 382 4.08 8.08 -7.03
C THR A 382 2.62 8.09 -6.60
N LEU A 383 2.35 8.08 -5.29
CA LEU A 383 1.01 8.20 -4.71
C LEU A 383 0.26 9.42 -5.28
N SER A 384 0.88 10.59 -5.23
CA SER A 384 0.27 11.85 -5.69
C SER A 384 -0.04 11.84 -7.19
N SER A 385 0.76 11.10 -7.97
CA SER A 385 0.64 10.98 -9.43
C SER A 385 -0.35 9.89 -9.88
N LEU A 386 -0.90 9.10 -8.96
CA LEU A 386 -1.87 8.07 -9.32
C LEU A 386 -3.12 8.70 -9.96
N PRO A 387 -3.67 8.12 -11.05
CA PRO A 387 -4.85 8.66 -11.70
C PRO A 387 -6.02 8.81 -10.72
N GLY A 388 -6.53 10.03 -10.57
CA GLY A 388 -7.63 10.31 -9.64
C GLY A 388 -7.22 10.57 -8.19
N MET A 389 -5.92 10.57 -7.84
CA MET A 389 -5.49 11.15 -6.56
C MET A 389 -5.62 12.66 -6.57
N ASP A 390 -5.33 13.33 -7.69
CA ASP A 390 -5.46 14.78 -7.85
C ASP A 390 -4.74 15.57 -6.74
N LEU A 391 -3.52 15.15 -6.39
CA LEU A 391 -2.64 15.91 -5.50
C LEU A 391 -1.56 16.63 -6.32
N GLN A 392 -1.20 17.83 -5.88
CA GLN A 392 0.02 18.48 -6.36
C GLN A 392 1.19 17.93 -5.56
N TYR A 393 2.33 17.71 -6.20
CA TYR A 393 3.53 17.22 -5.54
C TYR A 393 4.70 18.15 -5.81
N VAL A 394 5.43 18.49 -4.76
CA VAL A 394 6.64 19.30 -4.81
C VAL A 394 7.72 18.62 -3.98
N ALA A 395 8.93 18.56 -4.51
CA ALA A 395 10.10 18.09 -3.78
C ALA A 395 11.09 19.25 -3.62
N TRP A 396 11.51 19.53 -2.39
CA TRP A 396 12.63 20.40 -2.10
C TRP A 396 13.77 19.56 -1.52
N ARG A 397 15.00 19.86 -1.91
CA ARG A 397 16.20 19.15 -1.44
C ARG A 397 17.16 20.15 -0.84
N ASN A 398 17.72 19.82 0.32
CA ASN A 398 18.86 20.56 0.84
C ASN A 398 20.09 20.29 -0.04
N THR A 399 20.62 21.33 -0.69
CA THR A 399 21.84 21.28 -1.50
C THR A 399 23.06 21.84 -0.77
N MET A 400 22.88 22.37 0.45
CA MET A 400 23.92 23.03 1.24
C MET A 400 24.34 22.13 2.40
N GLU A 401 25.62 21.78 2.43
CA GLU A 401 26.18 20.90 3.46
C GLU A 401 26.20 21.60 4.82
N GLU A 402 26.45 22.92 4.84
CA GLU A 402 26.42 23.78 6.02
C GLU A 402 25.05 23.82 6.73
N ASN A 403 23.98 23.48 6.02
CA ASN A 403 22.62 23.40 6.55
C ASN A 403 22.28 22.01 7.12
N THR A 404 23.28 21.17 7.38
CA THR A 404 23.10 19.76 7.76
C THR A 404 23.74 19.48 9.12
N VAL A 405 23.02 18.78 10.00
CA VAL A 405 23.57 18.23 11.24
C VAL A 405 23.55 16.70 11.18
N THR A 406 24.72 16.09 11.42
CA THR A 406 24.92 14.63 11.34
C THR A 406 25.26 14.06 12.73
N TYR A 407 25.05 12.75 12.90
CA TYR A 407 25.22 12.07 14.18
C TYR A 407 25.97 10.74 14.03
N PRO A 408 27.29 10.79 13.75
CA PRO A 408 28.08 9.58 13.45
C PRO A 408 28.16 8.57 14.60
N ASP A 409 27.96 9.02 15.84
CA ASP A 409 28.03 8.19 17.06
C ASP A 409 26.73 7.41 17.37
N ARG A 410 25.65 7.63 16.61
CA ARG A 410 24.39 6.91 16.83
C ARG A 410 24.54 5.40 16.52
N PRO A 411 23.57 4.56 16.92
CA PRO A 411 23.44 3.21 16.40
C PRO A 411 23.41 3.19 14.86
N TRP A 412 23.89 2.10 14.25
CA TRP A 412 24.02 1.97 12.78
C TRP A 412 22.68 2.13 12.06
N ASP A 413 21.61 1.60 12.65
CA ASP A 413 20.22 1.66 12.18
C ASP A 413 19.58 3.05 12.35
N GLN A 414 20.29 3.97 13.00
CA GLN A 414 19.94 5.39 13.16
C GLN A 414 20.96 6.32 12.48
N GLY A 415 21.78 5.77 11.58
CA GLY A 415 22.69 6.54 10.72
C GLY A 415 24.09 6.78 11.30
N GLY A 416 24.46 6.15 12.42
CA GLY A 416 25.83 6.26 12.91
C GLY A 416 26.81 5.40 12.10
N ILE A 417 28.04 5.89 11.95
CA ILE A 417 29.08 5.30 11.08
C ILE A 417 30.38 4.96 11.83
N VAL A 418 30.48 5.27 13.13
CA VAL A 418 31.70 5.01 13.92
C VAL A 418 32.10 3.53 13.97
N HIS A 419 31.14 2.64 13.77
CA HIS A 419 31.36 1.19 13.72
C HIS A 419 32.03 0.70 12.41
N LEU A 420 32.11 1.56 11.38
CA LEU A 420 32.72 1.24 10.08
C LEU A 420 34.22 1.53 10.09
N GLU A 421 34.94 1.01 9.09
CA GLU A 421 36.34 1.34 8.88
C GLU A 421 36.53 2.82 8.53
N LYS A 422 37.66 3.41 8.92
CA LYS A 422 37.91 4.85 8.73
C LYS A 422 37.80 5.30 7.27
N GLU A 423 38.29 4.47 6.34
CA GLU A 423 38.24 4.74 4.90
C GLU A 423 36.79 4.83 4.40
N GLU A 424 35.91 3.95 4.90
CA GLU A 424 34.48 3.97 4.56
C GLU A 424 33.79 5.20 5.17
N GLN A 425 34.11 5.55 6.41
CA GLN A 425 33.60 6.77 7.04
C GLN A 425 34.00 8.02 6.23
N GLU A 426 35.26 8.14 5.84
CA GLU A 426 35.77 9.25 5.02
C GLU A 426 35.08 9.31 3.65
N SER A 427 34.87 8.16 3.00
CA SER A 427 34.12 8.08 1.73
C SER A 427 32.66 8.54 1.90
N ILE A 428 31.97 8.09 2.96
CA ILE A 428 30.58 8.47 3.23
C ILE A 428 30.49 9.98 3.47
N LEU A 429 31.40 10.55 4.26
CA LEU A 429 31.44 11.98 4.57
C LEU A 429 31.73 12.83 3.32
N ALA A 430 32.62 12.38 2.45
CA ALA A 430 32.98 13.09 1.21
C ALA A 430 31.90 13.00 0.11
N SER A 431 30.97 12.05 0.20
CA SER A 431 29.92 11.86 -0.81
C SER A 431 28.93 13.03 -0.87
N LYS A 432 28.57 13.44 -2.10
CA LYS A 432 27.61 14.52 -2.35
C LYS A 432 26.22 14.02 -2.75
N GLU A 433 26.11 12.75 -3.07
CA GLU A 433 24.84 12.12 -3.44
C GLU A 433 24.89 10.62 -3.19
N VAL A 434 23.88 10.10 -2.49
CA VAL A 434 23.77 8.67 -2.21
C VAL A 434 23.51 7.91 -3.51
N PRO A 435 24.35 6.91 -3.86
CA PRO A 435 24.11 6.10 -5.05
C PRO A 435 22.90 5.19 -4.85
N ARG A 436 22.35 4.72 -5.97
CA ARG A 436 21.31 3.68 -5.95
C ARG A 436 21.84 2.45 -5.22
N HIS A 437 21.04 1.94 -4.30
CA HIS A 437 21.42 0.83 -3.43
C HIS A 437 20.23 -0.10 -3.22
N LEU A 438 20.53 -1.31 -2.74
CA LEU A 438 19.52 -2.24 -2.24
C LEU A 438 19.17 -1.93 -0.79
N CYS A 439 17.95 -2.23 -0.42
CA CYS A 439 17.47 -2.14 0.95
C CYS A 439 18.24 -3.10 1.88
N CYS A 440 18.32 -2.88 3.19
CA CYS A 440 17.87 -1.72 3.98
C CYS A 440 18.98 -1.24 4.92
N ARG A 441 20.21 -1.69 4.66
CA ARG A 441 21.35 -1.57 5.57
C ARG A 441 22.52 -0.82 4.95
N ASN A 442 22.26 -0.05 3.88
CA ASN A 442 23.30 0.74 3.26
C ASN A 442 23.70 1.89 4.23
N PRO A 443 24.96 1.92 4.71
CA PRO A 443 25.37 2.87 5.74
C PRO A 443 25.36 4.32 5.26
N GLU A 444 25.72 4.58 4.00
CA GLU A 444 25.69 5.92 3.42
C GLU A 444 24.26 6.48 3.37
N TRP A 445 23.30 5.67 2.91
CA TRP A 445 21.89 6.01 2.93
C TRP A 445 21.40 6.34 4.34
N LEU A 446 21.67 5.46 5.33
CA LEU A 446 21.23 5.67 6.71
C LEU A 446 21.87 6.93 7.31
N PHE A 447 23.16 7.16 7.04
CA PHE A 447 23.87 8.37 7.47
C PHE A 447 23.27 9.64 6.89
N ARG A 448 22.89 9.64 5.59
CA ARG A 448 22.35 10.82 4.91
C ARG A 448 20.86 11.05 5.18
N ILE A 449 20.04 9.99 5.27
CA ILE A 449 18.60 10.15 5.44
C ILE A 449 18.22 10.60 6.85
N TYR A 450 19.00 10.25 7.88
CA TYR A 450 18.69 10.62 9.28
C TYR A 450 19.26 11.97 9.74
N GLN A 451 19.81 12.76 8.82
CA GLN A 451 20.36 14.08 9.10
C GLN A 451 19.25 15.08 9.44
N ASP A 452 19.55 15.99 10.36
CA ASP A 452 18.70 17.16 10.61
C ASP A 452 19.08 18.28 9.64
N THR A 453 18.11 19.12 9.31
CA THR A 453 18.23 20.09 8.20
C THR A 453 17.75 21.47 8.62
N THR A 454 18.56 22.49 8.35
CA THR A 454 18.11 23.89 8.30
C THR A 454 17.58 24.15 6.89
N VAL A 455 16.30 24.51 6.76
CA VAL A 455 15.67 24.76 5.47
C VAL A 455 16.08 26.15 4.98
N ASP A 456 16.65 26.21 3.77
CA ASP A 456 16.88 27.49 3.10
C ASP A 456 15.55 28.05 2.59
N ILE A 457 15.02 29.05 3.30
CA ILE A 457 13.68 29.57 3.06
C ILE A 457 13.54 30.17 1.66
N ALA A 458 14.57 30.83 1.14
CA ALA A 458 14.53 31.44 -0.19
C ALA A 458 14.41 30.37 -1.28
N SER A 459 15.33 29.40 -1.32
CA SER A 459 15.29 28.26 -2.23
C SER A 459 13.99 27.47 -2.10
N PHE A 460 13.53 27.25 -0.86
CA PHE A 460 12.27 26.56 -0.60
C PHE A 460 11.07 27.26 -1.24
N LEU A 461 10.89 28.55 -0.99
CA LEU A 461 9.78 29.32 -1.56
C LEU A 461 9.85 29.42 -3.08
N ASP A 462 11.05 29.53 -3.65
CA ASP A 462 11.21 29.58 -5.11
C ASP A 462 10.72 28.28 -5.77
N VAL A 463 11.09 27.12 -5.22
CA VAL A 463 10.59 25.81 -5.70
C VAL A 463 9.06 25.72 -5.60
N LEU A 464 8.46 26.25 -4.53
CA LEU A 464 7.00 26.28 -4.37
C LEU A 464 6.33 27.17 -5.43
N ARG A 465 6.86 28.37 -5.68
CA ARG A 465 6.31 29.31 -6.68
C ARG A 465 6.37 28.75 -8.10
N GLU A 466 7.43 28.03 -8.41
CA GLU A 466 7.62 27.42 -9.74
C GLU A 466 6.67 26.23 -9.96
N THR A 467 6.42 25.43 -8.92
CA THR A 467 5.74 24.14 -9.06
C THR A 467 4.24 24.21 -8.77
N LEU A 468 3.85 24.98 -7.74
CA LEU A 468 2.45 25.04 -7.33
C LEU A 468 1.64 25.89 -8.29
N LYS A 469 0.61 25.27 -8.87
CA LYS A 469 -0.39 26.01 -9.64
C LYS A 469 -1.30 26.73 -8.65
N LYS A 470 -1.70 27.98 -8.97
CA LYS A 470 -2.69 28.71 -8.17
C LYS A 470 -3.88 27.78 -7.88
N PRO A 471 -4.27 27.60 -6.61
CA PRO A 471 -5.26 26.62 -6.22
C PRO A 471 -6.59 26.99 -6.89
N ASN A 472 -6.94 26.27 -7.96
CA ASN A 472 -8.27 26.35 -8.55
C ASN A 472 -9.16 25.43 -7.72
N LEU A 473 -9.61 25.94 -6.56
CA LEU A 473 -10.49 25.27 -5.58
C LEU A 473 -11.88 24.89 -6.14
N LYS A 474 -12.11 25.03 -7.45
CA LYS A 474 -13.32 24.54 -8.10
C LYS A 474 -13.23 23.03 -8.16
N LYS A 475 -13.88 22.38 -7.17
CA LYS A 475 -14.21 20.95 -7.08
C LYS A 475 -13.96 20.27 -8.42
N ALA A 476 -12.82 19.59 -8.54
CA ALA A 476 -12.52 18.78 -9.72
C ALA A 476 -13.65 17.76 -9.82
N LYS A 477 -14.59 18.00 -10.74
CA LYS A 477 -15.63 17.01 -11.06
C LYS A 477 -14.90 15.76 -11.47
N VAL A 478 -15.18 14.65 -10.79
CA VAL A 478 -14.69 13.32 -11.17
C VAL A 478 -15.00 13.13 -12.64
N ALA A 479 -13.97 13.22 -13.48
CA ALA A 479 -14.11 13.04 -14.91
C ALA A 479 -14.21 11.53 -15.14
N SER A 480 -15.44 11.01 -15.20
CA SER A 480 -15.66 9.65 -15.69
C SER A 480 -15.22 9.58 -17.14
N THR A 481 -14.18 8.79 -17.44
CA THR A 481 -13.75 8.52 -18.81
C THR A 481 -14.80 7.64 -19.48
N ILE A 482 -15.51 8.18 -20.47
CA ILE A 482 -16.56 7.47 -21.21
C ILE A 482 -16.05 7.09 -22.60
N HIS A 483 -16.20 5.82 -22.98
CA HIS A 483 -15.75 5.28 -24.27
C HIS A 483 -16.85 5.31 -25.35
N PRO A 484 -16.48 5.37 -26.64
CA PRO A 484 -17.42 5.17 -27.74
C PRO A 484 -18.04 3.78 -27.71
N GLY A 485 -19.33 3.68 -28.06
CA GLY A 485 -19.94 2.41 -28.39
C GLY A 485 -19.46 1.88 -29.75
N ARG A 486 -19.92 0.68 -30.09
CA ARG A 486 -19.72 0.07 -31.41
C ARG A 486 -20.40 0.93 -32.51
N VAL A 487 -19.76 1.06 -33.68
CA VAL A 487 -20.44 1.62 -34.87
C VAL A 487 -21.58 0.69 -35.31
N ARG A 488 -22.65 1.24 -35.88
CA ARG A 488 -23.86 0.44 -36.20
C ARG A 488 -24.00 0.27 -37.69
N GLU A 489 -24.62 -0.85 -38.08
CA GLU A 489 -24.92 -1.18 -39.48
C GLU A 489 -23.75 -0.92 -40.45
N PRO A 490 -22.55 -1.47 -40.19
CA PRO A 490 -21.47 -1.38 -41.17
C PRO A 490 -21.93 -2.09 -42.46
N LYS A 491 -21.61 -1.49 -43.61
CA LYS A 491 -21.95 -2.00 -44.95
C LYS A 491 -20.77 -1.75 -45.88
N CYS A 492 -20.57 -2.66 -46.84
CA CYS A 492 -19.65 -2.42 -47.93
C CYS A 492 -20.32 -2.64 -49.30
N GLN A 493 -19.83 -1.89 -50.27
CA GLN A 493 -20.22 -1.94 -51.67
C GLN A 493 -18.94 -2.02 -52.51
N THR A 494 -18.92 -2.93 -53.46
CA THR A 494 -17.76 -3.18 -54.31
C THR A 494 -18.12 -2.96 -55.77
N SER A 495 -17.15 -2.51 -56.55
CA SER A 495 -17.29 -2.41 -58.01
C SER A 495 -15.96 -2.67 -58.70
N VAL A 496 -15.98 -3.52 -59.73
CA VAL A 496 -14.84 -3.73 -60.64
C VAL A 496 -15.05 -2.87 -61.88
N GLN A 497 -14.11 -1.96 -62.16
CA GLN A 497 -14.23 -1.04 -63.31
C GLN A 497 -13.40 -1.51 -64.52
N ALA A 498 -12.30 -2.25 -64.29
CA ALA A 498 -11.45 -2.84 -65.33
C ALA A 498 -10.77 -4.12 -64.80
N THR A 499 -10.10 -4.90 -65.65
CA THR A 499 -9.45 -6.18 -65.27
C THR A 499 -8.43 -6.07 -64.14
N ASN A 500 -7.91 -4.86 -63.85
CA ASN A 500 -6.91 -4.61 -62.81
C ASN A 500 -7.35 -3.57 -61.75
N GLU A 501 -8.59 -3.06 -61.78
CA GLU A 501 -9.03 -1.99 -60.86
C GLU A 501 -10.36 -2.34 -60.17
N ALA A 502 -10.32 -2.39 -58.83
CA ALA A 502 -11.49 -2.59 -57.97
C ALA A 502 -11.62 -1.47 -56.94
N LYS A 503 -12.86 -1.16 -56.58
CA LYS A 503 -13.20 -0.17 -55.56
C LYS A 503 -13.93 -0.84 -54.42
N LEU A 504 -13.53 -0.53 -53.19
CA LEU A 504 -14.21 -0.97 -51.98
C LEU A 504 -14.74 0.25 -51.24
N SER A 505 -16.06 0.44 -51.23
CA SER A 505 -16.72 1.49 -50.45
C SER A 505 -17.25 0.90 -49.16
N VAL A 506 -16.91 1.52 -48.03
CA VAL A 506 -17.35 1.09 -46.70
C VAL A 506 -18.11 2.24 -46.05
N SER A 507 -19.23 1.93 -45.39
CA SER A 507 -20.05 2.92 -44.68
C SER A 507 -20.66 2.36 -43.40
N TRP A 508 -20.98 3.21 -42.43
CA TRP A 508 -21.59 2.81 -41.15
C TRP A 508 -22.38 3.96 -40.53
N GLN A 509 -23.13 3.67 -39.46
CA GLN A 509 -23.75 4.66 -38.60
C GLN A 509 -22.95 4.87 -37.32
N ILE A 510 -23.07 6.06 -36.73
CA ILE A 510 -22.40 6.41 -35.48
C ILE A 510 -22.88 5.56 -34.29
N PRO A 511 -22.05 5.39 -33.24
CA PRO A 511 -22.47 4.76 -32.01
C PRO A 511 -23.66 5.48 -31.36
N TRP A 512 -24.64 4.72 -30.85
CA TRP A 512 -25.87 5.31 -30.30
C TRP A 512 -25.64 6.15 -29.04
N ASN A 513 -24.56 5.89 -28.30
CA ASN A 513 -24.22 6.65 -27.09
C ASN A 513 -23.64 8.03 -27.42
N LEU A 514 -23.15 8.26 -28.64
CA LEU A 514 -22.55 9.53 -29.04
C LEU A 514 -23.52 10.73 -28.87
N LYS A 515 -24.83 10.52 -29.07
CA LYS A 515 -25.83 11.59 -28.89
C LYS A 515 -25.97 12.11 -27.46
N TYR A 516 -25.52 11.35 -26.47
CA TYR A 516 -25.54 11.75 -25.05
C TYR A 516 -24.21 12.32 -24.59
N LEU A 517 -23.18 12.29 -25.44
CA LEU A 517 -21.82 12.67 -25.10
C LEU A 517 -21.46 13.99 -25.79
N LYS A 518 -20.92 14.93 -25.02
CA LYS A 518 -20.40 16.19 -25.55
C LYS A 518 -18.97 15.98 -26.07
N VAL A 519 -18.83 15.26 -27.19
CA VAL A 519 -17.53 14.94 -27.82
C VAL A 519 -17.15 16.03 -28.81
N LYS A 520 -15.90 16.51 -28.73
CA LYS A 520 -15.38 17.56 -29.63
C LYS A 520 -14.90 17.02 -30.97
N GLU A 521 -14.33 15.82 -30.98
CA GLU A 521 -13.71 15.20 -32.15
C GLU A 521 -14.05 13.71 -32.19
N VAL A 522 -14.56 13.26 -33.34
CA VAL A 522 -14.90 11.85 -33.61
C VAL A 522 -14.18 11.41 -34.87
N LYS A 523 -13.43 10.31 -34.77
CA LYS A 523 -12.75 9.66 -35.89
C LYS A 523 -13.12 8.17 -35.91
N TYR A 524 -12.79 7.50 -37.01
CA TYR A 524 -13.01 6.07 -37.18
C TYR A 524 -11.73 5.40 -37.64
N GLU A 525 -11.48 4.22 -37.11
CA GLU A 525 -10.39 3.38 -37.58
C GLU A 525 -10.97 2.19 -38.34
N VAL A 526 -10.48 2.00 -39.56
CA VAL A 526 -10.90 0.95 -40.47
C VAL A 526 -9.70 0.06 -40.77
N TRP A 527 -9.83 -1.24 -40.50
CA TRP A 527 -8.83 -2.24 -40.87
C TRP A 527 -9.35 -3.05 -42.04
N ILE A 528 -8.52 -3.24 -43.06
CA ILE A 528 -8.83 -4.03 -44.25
C ILE A 528 -7.79 -5.13 -44.37
N GLN A 529 -8.23 -6.39 -44.37
CA GLN A 529 -7.37 -7.57 -44.48
C GLN A 529 -7.83 -8.44 -45.64
N GLU A 530 -6.89 -8.90 -46.48
CA GLU A 530 -7.18 -9.90 -47.50
C GLU A 530 -7.38 -11.27 -46.84
N GLN A 531 -8.44 -11.99 -47.22
CA GLN A 531 -8.78 -13.27 -46.60
C GLN A 531 -7.68 -14.31 -46.86
N GLY A 532 -7.02 -14.78 -45.81
CA GLY A 532 -5.91 -15.74 -45.87
C GLY A 532 -4.53 -15.11 -45.62
N GLU A 533 -4.43 -13.79 -45.63
CA GLU A 533 -3.22 -13.06 -45.27
C GLU A 533 -3.21 -12.69 -43.77
N ASN A 534 -2.02 -12.59 -43.16
CA ASN A 534 -1.87 -12.19 -41.75
C ASN A 534 -1.67 -10.68 -41.55
N THR A 535 -1.52 -9.93 -42.64
CA THR A 535 -1.31 -8.48 -42.61
C THR A 535 -2.60 -7.73 -42.93
N TYR A 536 -2.78 -6.57 -42.30
CA TYR A 536 -3.94 -5.71 -42.51
C TYR A 536 -3.50 -4.26 -42.76
N MET A 537 -4.37 -3.50 -43.43
CA MET A 537 -4.15 -2.10 -43.75
C MET A 537 -5.05 -1.23 -42.84
N PRO A 538 -4.48 -0.48 -41.88
CA PRO A 538 -5.23 0.41 -41.01
C PRO A 538 -5.38 1.81 -41.61
N TYR A 539 -6.58 2.39 -41.51
CA TYR A 539 -6.92 3.73 -41.95
C TYR A 539 -7.65 4.51 -40.86
N ILE A 540 -7.30 5.79 -40.67
CA ILE A 540 -8.04 6.71 -39.79
C ILE A 540 -8.86 7.68 -40.64
N LEU A 541 -10.17 7.62 -40.49
CA LEU A 541 -11.14 8.35 -41.30
C LEU A 541 -11.94 9.35 -40.45
N PRO A 542 -12.18 10.58 -40.94
CA PRO A 542 -12.99 11.58 -40.23
C PRO A 542 -14.50 11.42 -40.48
N HIS A 543 -14.91 10.59 -41.43
CA HIS A 543 -16.30 10.44 -41.89
C HIS A 543 -16.76 8.99 -41.84
N GLN A 544 -18.08 8.79 -41.87
CA GLN A 544 -18.74 7.48 -41.73
C GLN A 544 -18.81 6.69 -43.04
N ASN A 545 -18.23 7.20 -44.12
CA ASN A 545 -18.14 6.55 -45.41
C ASN A 545 -16.81 6.86 -46.10
N TYR A 546 -16.25 5.88 -46.80
CA TYR A 546 -15.03 6.07 -47.58
C TYR A 546 -14.92 5.02 -48.68
N THR A 547 -14.32 5.40 -49.81
CA THR A 547 -14.05 4.51 -50.94
C THR A 547 -12.55 4.32 -51.09
N PHE A 548 -12.11 3.07 -50.91
CA PHE A 548 -10.72 2.64 -51.09
C PHE A 548 -10.50 2.26 -52.56
N LEU A 549 -9.48 2.87 -53.16
CA LEU A 549 -9.07 2.67 -54.55
C LEU A 549 -7.70 2.01 -54.64
N GLU A 550 -6.80 2.36 -53.72
CA GLU A 550 -5.44 1.84 -53.67
C GLU A 550 -5.39 0.53 -52.88
N ASN A 551 -4.55 -0.41 -53.33
CA ASN A 551 -4.33 -1.71 -52.71
C ASN A 551 -5.57 -2.61 -52.61
N ILE A 552 -6.60 -2.33 -53.42
CA ILE A 552 -7.80 -3.16 -53.56
C ILE A 552 -7.71 -3.95 -54.88
N LYS A 553 -7.58 -5.27 -54.76
CA LYS A 553 -7.50 -6.20 -55.90
C LYS A 553 -8.91 -6.60 -56.36
N PRO A 554 -9.13 -6.84 -57.66
CA PRO A 554 -10.38 -7.41 -58.15
C PRO A 554 -10.51 -8.89 -57.77
N PHE A 555 -11.74 -9.37 -57.57
CA PHE A 555 -12.06 -10.77 -57.24
C PHE A 555 -11.48 -11.27 -55.92
N THR A 556 -11.20 -10.36 -54.98
CA THR A 556 -10.59 -10.67 -53.68
C THR A 556 -11.61 -10.49 -52.56
N THR A 557 -11.58 -11.39 -51.58
CA THR A 557 -12.40 -11.24 -50.36
C THR A 557 -11.60 -10.49 -49.31
N TYR A 558 -12.16 -9.39 -48.81
CA TYR A 558 -11.61 -8.60 -47.73
C TYR A 558 -12.44 -8.74 -46.46
N LEU A 559 -11.76 -8.86 -45.32
CA LEU A 559 -12.32 -8.71 -44.00
C LEU A 559 -12.11 -7.26 -43.55
N VAL A 560 -13.19 -6.57 -43.20
CA VAL A 560 -13.15 -5.15 -42.82
C VAL A 560 -13.70 -4.97 -41.41
N TRP A 561 -12.93 -4.32 -40.55
CA TRP A 561 -13.34 -3.92 -39.20
C TRP A 561 -13.39 -2.41 -39.09
N VAL A 562 -14.37 -1.90 -38.35
CA VAL A 562 -14.52 -0.47 -38.11
C VAL A 562 -14.76 -0.20 -36.63
N ARG A 563 -14.04 0.75 -36.05
CA ARG A 563 -14.30 1.26 -34.68
C ARG A 563 -14.32 2.78 -34.63
N CYS A 564 -14.98 3.32 -33.61
CA CYS A 564 -15.06 4.75 -33.35
C CYS A 564 -13.96 5.18 -32.35
N ILE A 565 -13.47 6.43 -32.48
CA ILE A 565 -12.46 7.05 -31.62
C ILE A 565 -12.96 8.42 -31.15
N PHE A 566 -12.91 8.70 -29.85
CA PHE A 566 -13.16 10.04 -29.27
C PHE A 566 -11.88 10.74 -28.86
N ASN A 567 -11.87 12.08 -28.94
CA ASN A 567 -10.87 12.96 -28.32
C ASN A 567 -9.42 12.44 -28.54
N LYS A 568 -9.15 12.00 -29.77
CA LYS A 568 -7.88 11.46 -30.27
C LYS A 568 -7.48 10.06 -29.80
N ASN A 569 -7.80 9.65 -28.57
CA ASN A 569 -7.21 8.42 -27.98
C ASN A 569 -8.22 7.42 -27.37
N LEU A 570 -9.51 7.76 -27.24
CA LEU A 570 -10.48 6.87 -26.60
C LEU A 570 -11.14 5.96 -27.63
N LEU A 571 -10.74 4.69 -27.63
CA LEU A 571 -11.18 3.68 -28.60
C LEU A 571 -12.50 3.03 -28.15
N GLY A 572 -13.40 2.85 -29.10
CA GLY A 572 -14.57 2.00 -28.98
C GLY A 572 -14.29 0.59 -29.51
N PRO A 573 -15.20 -0.38 -29.27
CA PRO A 573 -15.05 -1.72 -29.82
C PRO A 573 -15.21 -1.71 -31.34
N PHE A 574 -14.56 -2.66 -32.02
CA PHE A 574 -14.84 -2.95 -33.41
C PHE A 574 -16.28 -3.42 -33.59
N ALA A 575 -16.89 -3.04 -34.72
CA ALA A 575 -18.12 -3.65 -35.19
C ALA A 575 -17.87 -5.06 -35.72
N ASP A 576 -18.98 -5.76 -35.96
CA ASP A 576 -18.92 -7.10 -36.56
C ASP A 576 -18.21 -7.01 -37.92
N VAL A 577 -17.37 -8.01 -38.18
CA VAL A 577 -16.53 -8.05 -39.38
C VAL A 577 -17.40 -8.02 -40.64
N LEU A 578 -17.07 -7.13 -41.57
CA LEU A 578 -17.66 -7.14 -42.89
C LEU A 578 -16.83 -8.03 -43.81
N ILE A 579 -17.53 -8.88 -44.56
CA ILE A 579 -16.93 -9.68 -45.63
C ILE A 579 -17.29 -8.99 -46.94
N CYS A 580 -16.29 -8.38 -47.57
CA CYS A 580 -16.45 -7.58 -48.78
C CYS A 580 -15.74 -8.24 -49.94
N LYS A 581 -16.49 -8.65 -50.96
CA LYS A 581 -15.93 -9.32 -52.13
C LYS A 581 -15.86 -8.35 -53.29
N THR A 582 -14.65 -8.03 -53.74
CA THR A 582 -14.42 -7.15 -54.88
C THR A 582 -14.56 -7.85 -56.20
#